data_AF-A0A5J5RQ79-F1
#
_entry.id   AF-A0A5J5RQ79-F1
#
_cell.length_a   1.000
_cell.length_b   1.000
_cell.length_c   1.000
_cell.angle_alpha   90.00
_cell.angle_beta   90.00
_cell.angle_gamma   90.00
#
_symmetry.space_group_name_H-M   'P 1'
#
loop_
_entity.id
_entity.type
_entity.pdbx_description
1 polymer ?
#
loop_
_entity_poly.entity_id
_entity_poly.type
_entity_poly.pdbx_seq_one_letter_code
_entity_poly.pdbx_strand_id
1 'polypeptide(L)' 'LEDFTKSLTLCFRLFRNILADELVVVVIVSLVPSVVPILVMFLGLFTSGIQALIFATLAVAYIGESMEGHH' A
#
# COMPACT_ATOMS: atom_id res chain seq x y z
N LEU A 1 -0.09 -10.01 -18.57
CA LEU A 1 -0.81 -10.65 -17.44
C LEU A 1 0.06 -10.66 -16.19
N GLU A 2 1.33 -11.05 -16.30
CA GLU A 2 2.29 -11.09 -15.18
C GLU A 2 2.48 -9.71 -14.51
N ASP A 3 2.56 -8.62 -15.28
CA ASP A 3 2.66 -7.25 -14.76
C ASP A 3 1.39 -6.79 -14.03
N PHE A 4 0.23 -7.19 -14.54
CA PHE A 4 -1.06 -6.92 -13.89
C PHE A 4 -1.16 -7.69 -12.57
N THR A 5 -0.73 -8.95 -12.53
CA THR A 5 -0.65 -9.77 -11.31
C THR A 5 0.34 -9.20 -10.29
N LYS A 6 1.47 -8.66 -10.74
CA LYS A 6 2.46 -7.99 -9.89
C LYS A 6 1.90 -6.70 -9.28
N SER A 7 1.21 -5.89 -10.10
CA SER A 7 0.55 -4.65 -9.71
C SER A 7 -0.59 -4.92 -8.70
N LEU A 8 -1.42 -5.92 -8.97
CA LEU A 8 -2.52 -6.35 -8.11
C LEU A 8 -2.00 -6.94 -6.77
N THR A 9 -0.90 -7.71 -6.81
CA THR A 9 -0.21 -8.19 -5.60
C THR A 9 0.33 -7.05 -4.74
N LEU A 10 0.80 -5.95 -5.36
CA LEU A 10 1.25 -4.74 -4.65
C LEU A 10 0.06 -3.99 -4.01
N CYS A 11 -1.08 -3.85 -4.69
CA CYS A 11 -2.32 -3.32 -4.10
C CYS A 11 -2.81 -4.14 -2.91
N PHE A 12 -2.76 -5.48 -3.01
CA PHE A 12 -3.15 -6.36 -1.93
C PHE A 12 -2.22 -6.25 -0.71
N ARG A 13 -0.93 -5.90 -0.93
CA ARG A 13 0.00 -5.55 0.15
C ARG A 13 -0.38 -4.24 0.83
N LEU A 14 -0.80 -3.22 0.08
CA LEU A 14 -1.32 -1.98 0.67
C LEU A 14 -2.56 -2.21 1.50
N PHE A 15 -3.55 -2.91 0.92
CA PHE A 15 -4.79 -3.25 1.60
C PHE A 15 -4.52 -3.97 2.93
N ARG A 16 -3.63 -4.97 2.90
CA ARG A 16 -3.17 -5.65 4.12
C ARG A 16 -2.38 -4.74 5.06
N ASN A 17 -1.59 -3.78 4.57
CA ASN A 17 -0.80 -2.88 5.42
C ASN A 17 -1.73 -1.94 6.22
N ILE A 18 -2.71 -1.32 5.54
CA ILE A 18 -3.74 -0.51 6.19
C ILE A 18 -4.57 -1.35 7.17
N LEU A 19 -5.04 -2.54 6.76
CA LEU A 19 -5.82 -3.41 7.64
C LEU A 19 -5.02 -3.94 8.83
N ALA A 20 -3.72 -4.22 8.66
CA ALA A 20 -2.85 -4.66 9.75
C ALA A 20 -2.58 -3.53 10.74
N ASP A 21 -2.41 -2.29 10.26
CA ASP A 21 -2.27 -1.10 11.10
C ASP A 21 -3.53 -0.86 11.94
N GLU A 22 -4.71 -0.92 11.31
CA GLU A 22 -6.00 -0.76 11.99
C GLU A 22 -6.25 -1.86 13.03
N LEU A 23 -5.95 -3.12 12.69
CA LEU A 23 -6.07 -4.26 13.61
C LEU A 23 -5.07 -4.15 14.77
N VAL A 24 -3.83 -3.72 14.50
CA VAL A 24 -2.79 -3.50 15.52
C VAL A 24 -3.19 -2.37 16.47
N VAL A 25 -3.72 -1.26 15.95
CA VAL A 25 -4.22 -0.15 16.77
C VAL A 25 -5.34 -0.63 17.68
N VAL A 26 -6.30 -1.41 17.17
CA VAL A 26 -7.40 -1.98 17.98
C VAL A 26 -6.88 -2.92 19.08
N VAL A 27 -5.92 -3.79 18.76
CA VAL A 27 -5.34 -4.72 19.73
C VAL A 27 -4.51 -3.98 20.79
N ILE A 28 -3.68 -3.02 20.37
CA ILE A 28 -2.81 -2.27 21.27
C ILE A 28 -3.60 -1.30 22.14
N VAL A 29 -4.60 -0.58 21.61
CA VAL A 29 -5.42 0.33 22.42
C VAL A 29 -6.22 -0.42 23.49
N SER A 30 -6.60 -1.67 23.19
CA SER A 30 -7.28 -2.55 24.15
C SER A 30 -6.33 -3.11 25.21
N LEU A 31 -5.01 -2.96 25.08
CA LEU A 31 -3.99 -3.51 25.98
C LEU A 31 -3.13 -2.44 26.69
N VAL A 32 -2.77 -1.34 26.03
CA VAL A 32 -2.00 -0.20 26.57
C VAL A 32 -2.26 1.09 25.75
N PRO A 33 -2.72 2.21 26.37
CA PRO A 33 -3.39 3.25 25.59
C PRO A 33 -2.55 4.41 25.01
N SER A 34 -1.27 4.66 25.36
CA SER A 34 -0.84 6.08 25.34
C SER A 34 0.18 6.58 24.28
N VAL A 35 1.14 5.79 23.76
CA VAL A 35 2.22 6.36 22.87
C VAL A 35 2.58 5.52 21.66
N VAL A 36 2.59 4.19 21.79
CA VAL A 36 2.89 3.26 20.69
C VAL A 36 1.98 3.42 19.45
N PRO A 37 0.65 3.63 19.57
CA PRO A 37 -0.21 3.66 18.38
C PRO A 37 0.04 4.84 17.44
N ILE A 38 0.48 5.99 17.97
CA ILE A 38 0.73 7.19 17.14
C ILE A 38 1.95 6.98 16.22
N LEU A 39 3.01 6.36 16.74
CA LEU A 39 4.22 6.10 15.95
C LEU A 39 3.97 5.04 14.87
N VAL A 40 3.18 4.01 15.20
CA VAL A 40 2.82 2.91 14.29
C VAL A 40 1.97 3.41 13.13
N MET A 41 0.95 4.23 13.40
CA MET A 41 0.10 4.84 12.38
C MET A 41 0.90 5.68 11.36
N PHE A 42 1.92 6.42 11.84
CA PHE A 42 2.79 7.21 10.97
C PHE A 42 3.68 6.33 10.08
N LEU A 43 4.24 5.24 10.62
CA LEU A 43 5.06 4.29 9.87
C LEU A 43 4.23 3.47 8.86
N GLY A 44 2.98 3.14 9.20
CA GLY A 44 2.02 2.47 8.32
C GLY A 44 1.59 3.36 7.15
N LEU A 45 1.29 4.64 7.40
CA LEU A 45 0.99 5.63 6.36
C LEU A 45 2.19 5.87 5.43
N PHE A 46 3.41 5.95 5.97
CA PHE A 46 4.62 6.13 5.15
C PHE A 46 4.86 4.93 4.23
N THR A 47 4.79 3.72 4.78
CA THR A 47 4.96 2.48 4.00
C THR A 47 3.90 2.33 2.91
N SER A 48 2.65 2.65 3.23
CA SER A 48 1.56 2.59 2.26
C SER A 48 1.66 3.68 1.18
N GLY A 49 2.15 4.87 1.51
CA GLY A 49 2.44 5.92 0.53
C GLY A 49 3.47 5.49 -0.52
N ILE A 50 4.59 4.91 -0.08
CA ILE A 50 5.66 4.43 -0.98
C ILE A 50 5.10 3.39 -1.97
N GLN A 51 4.28 2.47 -1.49
CA GLN A 51 3.76 1.41 -2.33
C GLN A 51 2.63 1.87 -3.27
N ALA A 52 1.87 2.91 -2.91
CA ALA A 52 0.93 3.58 -3.81
C ALA A 52 1.66 4.32 -4.94
N LEU A 53 2.79 4.97 -4.64
CA LEU A 53 3.67 5.62 -5.61
C LEU A 53 4.21 4.63 -6.65
N ILE A 54 4.65 3.45 -6.20
CA ILE A 54 5.18 2.40 -7.08
C ILE A 54 4.06 1.85 -7.97
N PHE A 55 2.86 1.64 -7.43
CA PHE A 55 1.70 1.23 -8.21
C PHE A 55 1.33 2.28 -9.27
N ALA A 56 1.25 3.56 -8.88
CA ALA A 56 0.95 4.65 -9.79
C ALA A 56 1.98 4.75 -10.92
N THR A 57 3.28 4.59 -10.59
CA THR A 57 4.37 4.59 -11.58
C THR A 57 4.23 3.42 -12.56
N LEU A 58 3.95 2.21 -12.07
CA LEU A 58 3.76 1.04 -12.93
C LEU A 58 2.50 1.14 -13.80
N ALA A 59 1.40 1.69 -13.25
CA ALA A 59 0.17 1.93 -14.01
C ALA A 59 0.38 2.97 -15.12
N VAL A 60 1.11 4.05 -14.83
CA VAL A 60 1.52 5.04 -15.84
C VAL A 60 2.42 4.43 -16.91
N ALA A 61 3.38 3.59 -16.53
CA ALA A 61 4.27 2.92 -17.48
C ALA A 61 3.49 1.97 -18.40
N TYR A 62 2.53 1.22 -17.85
CA TYR A 62 1.68 0.31 -18.62
C TYR A 62 0.73 1.05 -19.58
N ILE A 63 0.16 2.17 -19.13
CA ILE A 63 -0.64 3.04 -19.99
C ILE A 63 0.22 3.63 -21.10
N GLY A 64 1.42 4.13 -20.80
CA GLY A 64 2.36 4.64 -21.79
C GLY A 64 2.75 3.59 -22.84
N GLU A 65 3.07 2.36 -22.40
CA GLU A 65 3.42 1.26 -23.30
C GLU A 65 2.21 0.82 -24.17
N SER A 66 1.02 0.70 -23.59
CA SER A 66 -0.21 0.41 -24.36
C SER A 66 -0.60 1.53 -25.32
N MET A 67 -0.24 2.78 -25.02
CA MET A 67 -0.47 3.93 -25.92
C MET A 67 0.55 3.98 -27.06
N GLU A 68 1.77 3.50 -26.86
CA GLU A 68 2.83 3.44 -27.88
C GLU A 68 2.68 2.22 -28.80
N GLY A 69 2.11 1.10 -28.31
CA GLY A 69 1.84 -0.11 -29.09
C GLY A 69 0.66 -0.04 -30.07
N HIS A 70 0.06 1.14 -30.28
CA HIS A 70 -1.05 1.35 -31.23
C HIS A 70 -0.64 2.24 -32.41
N HIS A 71 0.55 1.99 -32.96
CA HIS A 71 0.95 2.38 -34.32
C HIS A 71 1.80 1.29 -34.98
#